data_AF-A0A8T1BNU0-F1
#
_entry.id   AF-A0A8T1BNU0-F1
#
_cell.length_a   1.000
_cell.length_b   1.000
_cell.length_c   1.000
_cell.angle_alpha   90.00
_cell.angle_beta   90.00
_cell.angle_gamma   90.00
#
_symmetry.space_group_name_H-M   'P 1'
#
loop_
_entity.id
_entity.type
_entity.pdbx_description
1 polymer ?
#
loop_
_entity_poly.entity_id
_entity_poly.type
_entity_poly.pdbx_seq_one_letter_code
_entity_poly.pdbx_strand_id
1 'polypeptide(L)'
;MRTLPDDLDLTWPHFATIYIEASNLTDVPPSLVRLAPFDFSLALNPISSIPASMIEGNAGYLHVGGTLISDLPEVVHDASPYFKIRLDNTNVSFFWEWIDPMVENADSSIADGIPIILATNSPYCLDLQHIYDGEQPSFSTPMHKGQSKLLSDASVENWLTLQKAVVCDEWPATYYPIEFEEECRIGSIEQSLATGFWW
;
A
#
# COMPACT_ATOMS: atom_id res chain seq x y z
N MET A 1 11.31 9.34 -13.33
CA MET A 1 11.49 10.79 -13.06
C MET A 1 12.04 10.92 -11.64
N ARG A 2 13.29 11.39 -11.45
CA ARG A 2 13.99 11.21 -10.15
C ARG A 2 13.64 12.22 -9.05
N THR A 3 12.93 13.30 -9.37
CA THR A 3 12.59 14.37 -8.43
C THR A 3 11.22 14.96 -8.78
N LEU A 4 10.54 15.50 -7.77
CA LEU A 4 9.33 16.30 -7.90
C LEU A 4 9.64 17.78 -7.59
N PRO A 5 8.81 18.74 -8.07
CA PRO A 5 8.86 20.11 -7.60
C PRO A 5 8.68 20.23 -6.08
N ASP A 6 9.47 21.09 -5.45
CA ASP A 6 9.44 21.33 -4.00
C ASP A 6 8.16 22.05 -3.52
N ASP A 7 7.41 22.61 -4.46
CA ASP A 7 6.20 23.41 -4.29
C ASP A 7 4.96 22.76 -4.94
N LEU A 8 5.00 21.44 -5.14
CA LEU A 8 3.87 20.67 -5.70
C LEU A 8 2.55 20.95 -4.96
N ASP A 9 2.62 21.13 -3.66
CA ASP A 9 1.51 21.46 -2.77
C ASP A 9 0.83 22.80 -3.07
N LEU A 10 1.48 23.71 -3.78
CA LEU A 10 0.88 24.99 -4.17
C LEU A 10 -0.01 24.88 -5.41
N THR A 11 0.14 23.80 -6.18
CA THR A 11 -0.52 23.65 -7.48
C THR A 11 -1.44 22.45 -7.54
N TRP A 12 -1.12 21.39 -6.80
CA TRP A 12 -1.90 20.15 -6.81
C TRP A 12 -2.97 20.18 -5.71
N PRO A 13 -4.14 19.55 -5.95
CA PRO A 13 -5.19 19.49 -4.94
C PRO A 13 -4.76 18.65 -3.75
N HIS A 14 -5.07 19.13 -2.55
CA HIS A 14 -4.92 18.35 -1.31
C HIS A 14 -5.88 17.16 -1.31
N PHE A 15 -5.51 16.09 -0.61
CA PHE A 15 -6.32 14.85 -0.50
C PHE A 15 -6.62 14.17 -1.83
N ALA A 16 -5.84 14.46 -2.87
CA ALA A 16 -6.00 13.85 -4.18
C ALA A 16 -5.52 12.39 -4.19
N THR A 17 -5.89 11.70 -5.27
CA THR A 17 -5.27 10.42 -5.66
C THR A 17 -3.97 10.71 -6.43
N ILE A 18 -2.82 10.26 -5.93
CA ILE A 18 -1.50 10.58 -6.49
C ILE A 18 -0.64 9.31 -6.62
N TYR A 19 -0.39 8.88 -7.85
CA TYR A 19 0.46 7.73 -8.14
C TYR A 19 1.76 8.19 -8.79
N ILE A 20 2.88 7.95 -8.12
CA ILE A 20 4.23 8.26 -8.58
C ILE A 20 5.06 6.98 -8.44
N GLU A 21 4.75 6.00 -9.28
CA GLU A 21 5.38 4.68 -9.26
C GLU A 21 6.60 4.61 -10.18
N ALA A 22 7.49 3.65 -9.95
CA ALA A 22 8.62 3.31 -10.82
C ALA A 22 9.47 4.52 -11.29
N SER A 23 9.57 5.54 -10.43
CA SER A 23 10.11 6.85 -10.79
C SER A 23 11.58 7.02 -10.37
N ASN A 24 12.13 6.06 -9.61
CA ASN A 24 13.47 6.11 -9.03
C ASN A 24 13.61 7.23 -7.97
N LEU A 25 12.53 7.49 -7.21
CA LEU A 25 12.56 8.31 -6.00
C LEU A 25 13.25 7.53 -4.87
N THR A 26 14.20 8.15 -4.18
CA THR A 26 14.86 7.54 -3.02
C THR A 26 14.20 7.94 -1.70
N ASP A 27 13.44 9.03 -1.71
CA ASP A 27 12.83 9.63 -0.52
C ASP A 27 11.45 10.19 -0.87
N VAL A 28 10.59 10.31 0.14
CA VAL A 28 9.27 10.95 0.01
C VAL A 28 9.45 12.47 0.00
N PRO A 29 9.08 13.19 -1.08
CA PRO A 29 9.27 14.65 -1.13
C PRO A 29 8.42 15.37 -0.07
N PRO A 30 8.96 16.39 0.65
CA PRO A 30 8.21 17.11 1.67
C PRO A 30 6.93 17.80 1.15
N SER A 31 6.91 18.20 -0.12
CA SER A 31 5.70 18.74 -0.77
C SER A 31 4.57 17.71 -0.84
N LEU A 32 4.89 16.44 -1.06
CA LEU A 32 3.91 15.36 -1.06
C LEU A 32 3.34 15.12 0.33
N VAL A 33 4.15 15.27 1.38
CA VAL A 33 3.68 15.20 2.78
C VAL A 33 2.66 16.32 3.06
N ARG A 34 2.94 17.55 2.61
CA ARG A 34 2.03 18.69 2.81
C ARG A 34 0.72 18.56 2.03
N LEU A 35 0.73 17.87 0.88
CA LEU A 35 -0.47 17.57 0.11
C LEU A 35 -1.45 16.64 0.82
N ALA A 36 -0.96 15.84 1.77
CA ALA A 36 -1.73 14.84 2.51
C ALA A 36 -2.66 14.02 1.58
N PRO A 37 -2.12 13.25 0.62
CA PRO A 37 -2.94 12.54 -0.37
C PRO A 37 -3.86 11.52 0.31
N PHE A 38 -5.08 11.37 -0.21
CA PHE A 38 -6.02 10.39 0.31
C PHE A 38 -5.77 8.98 -0.26
N ASP A 39 -5.33 8.88 -1.51
CA ASP A 39 -4.92 7.60 -2.09
C ASP A 39 -3.59 7.83 -2.81
N PHE A 40 -2.53 7.16 -2.37
CA PHE A 40 -1.21 7.41 -2.94
C PHE A 40 -0.38 6.17 -3.08
N SER A 41 0.31 6.12 -4.21
CA SER A 41 1.24 5.07 -4.54
C SER A 41 2.62 5.62 -4.82
N LEU A 42 3.60 5.08 -4.12
CA LEU A 42 5.03 5.27 -4.33
C LEU A 42 5.71 3.94 -4.68
N ALA A 43 4.94 2.96 -5.13
CA ALA A 43 5.41 1.62 -5.44
C ALA A 43 6.55 1.62 -6.47
N LEU A 44 7.41 0.61 -6.40
CA LEU A 44 8.53 0.38 -7.32
C LEU A 44 9.57 1.52 -7.35
N ASN A 45 9.58 2.38 -6.33
CA ASN A 45 10.66 3.34 -6.10
C ASN A 45 11.67 2.78 -5.09
N PRO A 46 12.97 3.13 -5.19
CA PRO A 46 13.99 2.74 -4.22
C PRO A 46 13.89 3.52 -2.89
N ILE A 47 12.69 3.70 -2.35
CA ILE A 47 12.42 4.35 -1.08
C ILE A 47 12.68 3.35 0.05
N SER A 48 13.48 3.73 1.04
CA SER A 48 13.77 2.89 2.21
C SER A 48 12.95 3.24 3.45
N SER A 49 12.27 4.38 3.46
CA SER A 49 11.44 4.81 4.60
C SER A 49 10.36 5.79 4.16
N ILE A 50 9.27 5.82 4.92
CA ILE A 50 8.18 6.79 4.77
C ILE A 50 8.09 7.66 6.03
N PRO A 51 7.73 8.95 5.92
CA PRO A 51 7.50 9.76 7.11
C PRO A 51 6.16 9.41 7.78
N ALA A 52 6.14 9.37 9.11
CA ALA A 52 4.92 9.07 9.90
C ALA A 52 3.75 9.98 9.55
N SER A 53 4.01 11.25 9.23
CA SER A 53 3.02 12.23 8.84
C SER A 53 2.26 11.91 7.54
N MET A 54 2.70 10.92 6.75
CA MET A 54 1.91 10.40 5.61
C MET A 54 0.74 9.50 6.07
N ILE A 55 0.85 8.94 7.27
CA ILE A 55 -0.10 8.01 7.89
C ILE A 55 -0.97 8.74 8.92
N GLU A 56 -0.37 9.64 9.72
CA GLU A 56 -1.07 10.36 10.79
C GLU A 56 -2.26 11.16 10.26
N GLY A 57 -3.44 10.93 10.85
CA GLY A 57 -4.70 11.59 10.47
C GLY A 57 -5.24 11.18 9.10
N ASN A 58 -4.61 10.22 8.42
CA ASN A 58 -5.01 9.78 7.09
C ASN A 58 -5.88 8.52 7.18
N ALA A 59 -7.10 8.59 6.65
CA ALA A 59 -8.02 7.44 6.51
C ALA A 59 -7.96 6.81 5.11
N GLY A 60 -6.90 7.11 4.39
CA GLY A 60 -6.70 6.79 3.00
C GLY A 60 -5.97 5.47 2.73
N TYR A 61 -5.36 5.41 1.55
CA TYR A 61 -4.69 4.24 1.00
C TYR A 61 -3.24 4.58 0.69
N LEU A 62 -2.31 3.73 1.16
CA LEU A 62 -0.89 3.83 0.86
C LEU A 62 -0.39 2.58 0.17
N HIS A 63 0.21 2.74 -1.01
CA HIS A 63 0.91 1.67 -1.71
C HIS A 63 2.39 1.98 -1.85
N VAL A 64 3.23 1.16 -1.20
CA VAL A 64 4.70 1.24 -1.24
C VAL A 64 5.30 -0.12 -1.59
N GLY A 65 4.57 -0.92 -2.38
CA GLY A 65 5.03 -2.24 -2.80
C GLY A 65 6.27 -2.17 -3.68
N GLY A 66 7.17 -3.16 -3.57
CA GLY A 66 8.42 -3.23 -4.33
C GLY A 66 9.40 -2.10 -4.05
N THR A 67 9.29 -1.46 -2.88
CA THR A 67 10.26 -0.48 -2.38
C THR A 67 11.32 -1.16 -1.51
N LEU A 68 12.29 -0.39 -0.99
CA LEU A 68 13.35 -0.89 -0.09
C LEU A 68 12.96 -0.82 1.39
N ILE A 69 11.68 -0.59 1.71
CA ILE A 69 11.19 -0.49 3.08
C ILE A 69 11.38 -1.84 3.79
N SER A 70 12.07 -1.81 4.93
CA SER A 70 12.16 -2.93 5.86
C SER A 70 11.22 -2.78 7.05
N ASP A 71 10.89 -1.54 7.43
CA ASP A 71 10.10 -1.25 8.61
C ASP A 71 9.26 0.02 8.36
N LEU A 72 8.04 0.02 8.89
CA LEU A 72 7.23 1.22 8.95
C LEU A 72 7.73 2.16 10.07
N PRO A 73 7.30 3.43 10.12
CA PRO A 73 7.64 4.33 11.21
C PRO A 73 7.24 3.74 12.57
N GLU A 74 8.17 3.73 13.53
CA GLU A 74 7.94 3.19 14.88
C GLU A 74 6.81 3.94 15.60
N VAL A 75 6.74 5.26 15.42
CA VAL A 75 5.80 6.12 16.11
C VAL A 75 4.88 6.80 15.09
N VAL A 76 3.58 6.58 15.24
CA VAL A 76 2.47 7.24 14.52
C VAL A 76 1.42 7.59 15.55
N HIS A 77 1.13 8.89 15.74
CA HIS A 77 0.30 9.35 16.86
C HIS A 77 -1.22 9.26 16.62
N ASP A 78 -1.66 9.21 15.37
CA ASP A 78 -3.08 9.25 14.99
C ASP A 78 -3.35 8.35 13.78
N ALA A 79 -3.05 7.05 13.92
CA ALA A 79 -3.33 6.07 12.88
C ALA A 79 -4.84 5.82 12.79
N SER A 80 -5.43 6.08 11.62
CA SER A 80 -6.85 5.84 11.39
C SER A 80 -7.15 4.34 11.32
N PRO A 81 -8.23 3.84 11.95
CA PRO A 81 -8.66 2.44 11.81
C PRO A 81 -9.13 2.11 10.38
N TYR A 82 -9.35 3.10 9.53
CA TYR A 82 -9.75 2.92 8.12
C TYR A 82 -8.58 3.03 7.14
N PHE A 83 -7.39 3.38 7.62
CA PHE A 83 -6.20 3.43 6.77
C PHE A 83 -5.91 2.04 6.21
N LYS A 84 -5.45 1.97 4.97
CA LYS A 84 -5.05 0.72 4.32
C LYS A 84 -3.68 0.83 3.72
N ILE A 85 -2.92 -0.24 3.82
CA ILE A 85 -1.52 -0.25 3.41
C ILE A 85 -1.17 -1.46 2.56
N ARG A 86 -0.49 -1.20 1.44
CA ARG A 86 0.09 -2.21 0.57
C ARG A 86 1.61 -2.14 0.61
N LEU A 87 2.21 -3.22 1.07
CA LEU A 87 3.63 -3.42 1.34
C LEU A 87 4.15 -4.67 0.60
N ASP A 88 3.44 -5.11 -0.44
CA ASP A 88 3.84 -6.29 -1.20
C ASP A 88 5.27 -6.14 -1.75
N ASN A 89 6.05 -7.21 -1.75
CA ASN A 89 7.44 -7.21 -2.23
C ASN A 89 8.37 -6.23 -1.48
N THR A 90 8.11 -5.97 -0.20
CA THR A 90 9.02 -5.23 0.70
C THR A 90 9.73 -6.19 1.67
N ASN A 91 10.65 -5.68 2.49
CA ASN A 91 11.38 -6.49 3.48
C ASN A 91 10.76 -6.41 4.89
N VAL A 92 9.46 -6.09 4.99
CA VAL A 92 8.75 -5.97 6.27
C VAL A 92 8.59 -7.33 6.95
N SER A 93 9.07 -7.44 8.18
CA SER A 93 9.04 -8.69 8.96
C SER A 93 8.19 -8.62 10.23
N PHE A 94 7.68 -7.44 10.59
CA PHE A 94 6.76 -7.22 11.70
C PHE A 94 6.05 -5.86 11.57
N PHE A 95 5.11 -5.59 12.46
CA PHE A 95 4.37 -4.32 12.50
C PHE A 95 4.39 -3.69 13.90
N TRP A 96 4.31 -2.37 13.97
CA TRP A 96 4.22 -1.61 15.21
C TRP A 96 2.78 -1.54 15.75
N GLU A 97 2.63 -1.25 17.04
CA GLU A 97 1.35 -1.28 17.77
C GLU A 97 0.30 -0.31 17.25
N TRP A 98 0.71 0.77 16.58
CA TRP A 98 -0.22 1.73 15.99
C TRP A 98 -1.08 1.12 14.87
N ILE A 99 -0.73 -0.06 14.35
CA ILE A 99 -1.51 -0.78 13.34
C ILE A 99 -2.72 -1.51 13.95
N ASP A 100 -2.71 -1.78 15.26
CA ASP A 100 -3.73 -2.59 15.93
C ASP A 100 -5.17 -2.06 15.70
N PRO A 101 -5.45 -0.75 15.72
CA PRO A 101 -6.78 -0.23 15.39
C PRO A 101 -7.26 -0.58 13.96
N MET A 102 -6.34 -0.68 12.99
CA MET A 102 -6.69 -1.11 11.62
C MET A 102 -7.05 -2.60 11.60
N VAL A 103 -6.31 -3.41 12.36
CA VAL A 103 -6.52 -4.86 12.50
C VAL A 103 -7.86 -5.16 13.17
N GLU A 104 -8.19 -4.44 14.24
CA GLU A 104 -9.49 -4.53 14.93
C GLU A 104 -10.66 -4.16 14.00
N ASN A 105 -10.40 -3.31 13.01
CA ASN A 105 -11.39 -2.87 12.02
C ASN A 105 -11.38 -3.70 10.73
N ALA A 106 -10.63 -4.80 10.66
CA ALA A 106 -10.49 -5.60 9.44
C ALA A 106 -11.83 -6.14 8.90
N ASP A 107 -12.81 -6.40 9.75
CA ASP A 107 -14.14 -6.82 9.32
C ASP A 107 -14.88 -5.76 8.47
N SER A 108 -14.58 -4.48 8.67
CA SER A 108 -15.15 -3.38 7.87
C SER A 108 -14.61 -3.34 6.43
N SER A 109 -13.40 -3.88 6.20
CA SER A 109 -12.74 -3.89 4.88
C SER A 109 -13.33 -4.90 3.90
N ILE A 110 -13.99 -5.94 4.42
CA ILE A 110 -14.68 -6.94 3.60
C ILE A 110 -15.81 -6.28 2.77
N ALA A 111 -16.35 -5.14 3.25
CA ALA A 111 -17.45 -4.45 2.58
C ALA A 111 -17.05 -3.71 1.30
N ASP A 112 -15.79 -3.29 1.15
CA ASP A 112 -15.29 -2.60 -0.05
C ASP A 112 -14.31 -3.44 -0.87
N GLY A 113 -13.95 -4.64 -0.40
CA GLY A 113 -13.11 -5.59 -1.11
C GLY A 113 -11.64 -5.21 -1.19
N ILE A 114 -11.18 -4.22 -0.41
CA ILE A 114 -9.78 -3.80 -0.37
C ILE A 114 -9.18 -4.23 0.98
N PRO A 115 -8.07 -5.00 0.99
CA PRO A 115 -7.47 -5.51 2.22
C PRO A 115 -6.90 -4.37 3.06
N ILE A 116 -6.93 -4.53 4.39
CA ILE A 116 -6.32 -3.57 5.33
C ILE A 116 -4.80 -3.56 5.17
N ILE A 117 -4.18 -4.74 5.18
CA ILE A 117 -2.75 -4.93 4.89
C ILE A 117 -2.61 -5.93 3.76
N LEU A 118 -1.90 -5.54 2.71
CA LEU A 118 -1.37 -6.47 1.72
C LEU A 118 0.15 -6.53 1.90
N ALA A 119 0.70 -7.72 2.15
CA ALA A 119 2.13 -7.89 2.41
C ALA A 119 2.73 -9.11 1.69
N THR A 120 2.14 -9.51 0.56
CA THR A 120 2.62 -10.58 -0.32
C THR A 120 4.13 -10.52 -0.52
N ASN A 121 4.81 -11.67 -0.49
CA ASN A 121 6.27 -11.79 -0.64
C ASN A 121 7.12 -11.04 0.40
N SER A 122 6.55 -10.59 1.52
CA SER A 122 7.32 -10.07 2.65
C SER A 122 7.80 -11.20 3.58
N PRO A 123 8.89 -10.99 4.35
CA PRO A 123 9.29 -11.91 5.42
C PRO A 123 8.16 -12.20 6.42
N TYR A 124 7.31 -11.22 6.72
CA TYR A 124 6.15 -11.43 7.60
C TYR A 124 5.16 -12.46 7.03
N CYS A 125 4.82 -12.35 5.74
CA CYS A 125 3.92 -13.30 5.09
C CYS A 125 4.54 -14.69 4.92
N LEU A 126 5.85 -14.78 4.71
CA LEU A 126 6.57 -16.05 4.74
C LEU A 126 6.46 -16.72 6.11
N ASP A 127 6.65 -15.94 7.18
CA ASP A 127 6.48 -16.45 8.53
C ASP A 127 5.04 -16.92 8.81
N LEU A 128 4.03 -16.15 8.38
CA LEU A 128 2.63 -16.54 8.51
C LEU A 128 2.32 -17.86 7.81
N GLN A 129 2.83 -18.05 6.59
CA GLN A 129 2.65 -19.30 5.86
C GLN A 129 3.23 -20.48 6.65
N HIS A 130 4.48 -20.38 7.10
CA HIS A 130 5.12 -21.43 7.90
C HIS A 130 4.38 -21.69 9.23
N ILE A 131 3.76 -20.68 9.83
CA ILE A 131 2.93 -20.82 11.03
C ILE A 131 1.65 -21.62 10.71
N TYR A 132 0.95 -21.29 9.62
CA TYR A 132 -0.26 -21.99 9.23
C TYR A 132 -0.02 -23.42 8.75
N ASP A 133 1.11 -23.66 8.10
CA ASP A 133 1.55 -25.00 7.67
C ASP A 133 2.07 -25.85 8.85
N GLY A 134 2.20 -25.25 10.05
CA GLY A 134 2.70 -25.92 11.25
C GLY A 134 4.21 -26.18 11.23
N GLU A 135 4.94 -25.52 10.33
CA GLU A 135 6.39 -25.65 10.17
C GLU A 135 7.14 -24.84 11.25
N GLN A 136 6.54 -23.77 11.77
CA GLN A 136 7.08 -23.01 12.90
C GLN A 136 5.99 -22.56 13.89
N PRO A 137 6.30 -22.46 15.20
CA PRO A 137 5.31 -22.12 16.22
C PRO A 137 5.14 -20.61 16.44
N SER A 138 6.02 -19.77 15.88
CA SER A 138 6.05 -18.33 16.11
C SER A 138 6.78 -17.61 14.98
N PHE A 139 6.61 -16.29 14.90
CA PHE A 139 7.37 -15.42 13.99
C PHE A 139 8.88 -15.50 14.26
N SER A 140 9.67 -15.37 13.20
CA SER A 140 11.14 -15.40 13.23
C SER A 140 11.73 -14.08 13.76
N THR A 141 11.00 -12.97 13.59
CA THR A 141 11.42 -11.64 14.05
C THR A 141 11.48 -11.57 15.58
N PRO A 142 12.57 -11.07 16.18
CA PRO A 142 12.64 -10.83 17.62
C PRO A 142 11.55 -9.87 18.10
N MET A 143 11.05 -10.05 19.33
CA MET A 143 10.08 -9.09 19.88
C MET A 143 10.71 -7.71 20.09
N HIS A 144 10.09 -6.70 19.49
CA HIS A 144 10.42 -5.29 19.69
C HIS A 144 9.46 -4.65 20.69
N LYS A 145 9.94 -3.63 21.42
CA LYS A 145 9.06 -2.80 22.25
C LYS A 145 8.13 -2.00 21.33
N GLY A 146 6.84 -2.01 21.60
CA GLY A 146 5.85 -1.30 20.77
C GLY A 146 5.47 -2.06 19.50
N GLN A 147 5.81 -3.35 19.40
CA GLN A 147 5.34 -4.22 18.33
C GLN A 147 3.84 -4.55 18.50
N SER A 148 3.12 -4.69 17.39
CA SER A 148 1.71 -5.07 17.34
C SER A 148 1.47 -6.36 18.11
N LYS A 149 0.51 -6.33 19.04
CA LYS A 149 0.14 -7.51 19.82
C LYS A 149 -0.70 -8.48 19.02
N LEU A 150 -1.54 -7.94 18.13
CA LEU A 150 -2.42 -8.75 17.28
C LEU A 150 -1.65 -9.42 16.14
N LEU A 151 -0.78 -8.67 15.45
CA LEU A 151 -0.05 -9.20 14.29
C LEU A 151 1.17 -10.03 14.67
N SER A 152 1.55 -10.06 15.95
CA SER A 152 2.67 -10.88 16.44
C SER A 152 2.24 -12.09 17.27
N ASP A 153 0.93 -12.27 17.48
CA ASP A 153 0.38 -13.42 18.18
C ASP A 153 0.08 -14.55 17.19
N ALA A 154 0.96 -15.57 17.18
CA ALA A 154 0.85 -16.75 16.34
C ALA A 154 -0.11 -17.83 16.89
N SER A 155 -0.79 -17.57 18.01
CA SER A 155 -1.73 -18.52 18.61
C SER A 155 -2.87 -18.88 17.66
N VAL A 156 -3.34 -20.13 17.75
CA VAL A 156 -4.43 -20.64 16.89
C VAL A 156 -5.71 -19.83 17.09
N GLU A 157 -5.94 -19.33 18.31
CA GLU A 157 -7.05 -18.47 18.66
C GLU A 157 -7.06 -17.15 17.87
N ASN A 158 -5.88 -16.67 17.45
CA ASN A 158 -5.72 -15.42 16.72
C ASN A 158 -5.66 -15.58 15.19
N TRP A 159 -5.64 -16.81 14.67
CA TRP A 159 -5.49 -17.06 13.22
C TRP A 159 -6.55 -16.37 12.36
N LEU A 160 -7.80 -16.33 12.82
CA LEU A 160 -8.88 -15.66 12.08
C LEU A 160 -8.64 -14.14 11.98
N THR A 161 -8.09 -13.51 13.01
CA THR A 161 -7.72 -12.09 13.02
C THR A 161 -6.63 -11.83 11.99
N LEU A 162 -5.58 -12.65 12.00
CA LEU A 162 -4.47 -12.55 11.05
C LEU A 162 -4.93 -12.69 9.59
N GLN A 163 -5.75 -13.71 9.30
CA GLN A 163 -6.28 -13.97 7.95
C GLN A 163 -7.18 -12.84 7.43
N LYS A 164 -7.90 -12.15 8.33
CA LYS A 164 -8.75 -11.02 7.96
C LYS A 164 -7.94 -9.74 7.73
N ALA A 165 -6.93 -9.52 8.55
CA ALA A 165 -6.17 -8.27 8.56
C ALA A 165 -5.10 -8.22 7.47
N VAL A 166 -4.42 -9.35 7.22
CA VAL A 166 -3.28 -9.43 6.32
C VAL A 166 -3.54 -10.40 5.18
N VAL A 167 -3.47 -9.89 3.95
CA VAL A 167 -3.47 -10.70 2.74
C VAL A 167 -2.03 -10.95 2.31
N CYS A 168 -1.69 -12.24 2.18
CA CYS A 168 -0.36 -12.72 1.78
C CYS A 168 -0.33 -13.32 0.37
N ASP A 169 -1.48 -13.57 -0.24
CA ASP A 169 -1.60 -14.10 -1.59
C ASP A 169 -1.35 -13.01 -2.65
N GLU A 170 -1.17 -13.42 -3.92
CA GLU A 170 -1.07 -12.47 -5.02
C GLU A 170 -2.33 -11.61 -5.13
N TRP A 171 -2.15 -10.29 -5.09
CA TRP A 171 -3.22 -9.34 -5.36
C TRP A 171 -3.13 -8.84 -6.80
N PRO A 172 -4.24 -8.74 -7.54
CA PRO A 172 -4.20 -8.26 -8.91
C PRO A 172 -3.59 -6.85 -8.95
N ALA A 173 -2.43 -6.75 -9.60
CA ALA A 173 -1.83 -5.48 -9.91
C ALA A 173 -2.51 -4.94 -11.17
N THR A 174 -3.33 -3.90 -11.03
CA THR A 174 -3.73 -3.05 -12.16
C THR A 174 -2.54 -2.19 -12.55
N TYR A 175 -1.62 -2.75 -13.32
CA TYR A 175 -0.68 -1.95 -14.08
C TYR A 175 -1.45 -1.26 -15.20
N TYR A 176 -1.43 0.07 -15.25
CA TYR A 176 -1.85 0.78 -16.46
C TYR A 176 -0.76 0.51 -17.51
N PRO A 177 -1.04 -0.28 -18.57
CA PRO A 177 -0.03 -0.62 -19.54
C PRO A 177 0.26 0.61 -20.38
N ILE A 178 1.43 1.24 -20.15
CA ILE A 178 1.90 2.42 -20.90
C ILE A 178 2.01 2.09 -22.41
N GLU A 179 2.17 0.80 -22.76
CA GLU A 179 2.21 0.32 -24.15
C GLU A 179 0.91 0.63 -24.94
N PHE A 180 -0.23 0.82 -24.27
CA PHE A 180 -1.49 1.18 -24.94
C PHE A 180 -1.59 2.67 -25.32
N GLU A 181 -0.75 3.55 -24.76
CA GLU A 181 -0.78 4.98 -25.14
C GLU A 181 -0.11 5.25 -26.48
N GLU A 182 0.91 4.47 -26.87
CA GLU A 182 1.58 4.65 -28.17
C GLU A 182 0.67 4.23 -29.35
N GLU A 183 -0.22 3.26 -29.15
CA GLU A 183 -1.13 2.77 -30.18
C GLU A 183 -2.26 3.77 -30.48
N CYS A 184 -2.64 4.60 -29.52
CA CYS A 184 -3.62 5.68 -29.72
C CYS A 184 -3.08 6.91 -30.49
N ARG A 185 -1.76 7.02 -30.70
CA ARG A 185 -1.16 8.13 -31.47
C ARG A 185 -1.08 7.87 -32.98
N ILE A 186 -1.30 6.63 -33.42
CA ILE A 186 -1.22 6.20 -34.83
C ILE A 186 -2.62 5.86 -35.40
N GLY A 187 -3.69 6.27 -34.72
CA GLY A 187 -5.08 5.99 -35.08
C GLY A 187 -5.92 7.20 -35.50
N SER A 188 -5.33 8.24 -36.09
CA SER A 188 -6.10 9.32 -36.72
C SER A 188 -5.94 9.30 -38.24
N ILE A 189 -6.74 8.46 -38.92
CA ILE A 189 -7.22 8.67 -40.30
C ILE A 189 -8.45 7.76 -40.49
N GLU A 190 -9.51 8.34 -41.07
CA GLU A 190 -10.75 7.71 -41.58
C GLU A 190 -11.85 7.35 -40.57
N GLN A 191 -12.56 8.39 -40.10
CA GLN A 191 -13.99 8.25 -39.79
C GLN A 191 -14.77 8.02 -41.10
N SER A 192 -15.26 6.79 -41.25
CA SER A 192 -16.20 6.38 -42.29
C SER A 192 -17.50 7.19 -42.23
N LEU A 193 -17.98 7.55 -43.41
CA LEU A 193 -19.20 8.27 -43.70
C LEU A 193 -20.43 7.62 -43.04
N ALA A 194 -21.24 8.48 -42.42
CA ALA A 194 -22.58 8.16 -41.96
C ALA A 194 -23.55 8.13 -43.15
N THR A 195 -24.22 7.00 -43.36
CA THR A 195 -25.50 6.93 -44.07
C THR A 195 -26.40 5.91 -43.39
N GLY A 196 -27.59 6.35 -42.95
CA GLY A 196 -28.63 5.47 -42.42
C GLY A 196 -29.77 6.23 -41.74
N PHE A 197 -30.53 7.02 -42.51
CA PHE A 197 -31.84 7.56 -42.14
C PHE A 197 -32.90 6.45 -41.98
N TRP A 198 -33.99 6.75 -41.24
CA TRP A 198 -35.40 6.29 -41.26
C TRP A 198 -35.88 6.26 -39.78
N TRP A 199 -36.80 7.08 -39.23
CA TRP A 199 -37.78 8.08 -39.70
C TRP A 199 -37.81 9.26 -38.73
#